data_AF-A0A7S9YXU2-F1
#
_entry.id   AF-A0A7S9YXU2-F1
#
_cell.length_a   1.000
_cell.length_b   1.000
_cell.length_c   1.000
_cell.angle_alpha   90.00
_cell.angle_beta   90.00
_cell.angle_gamma   90.00
#
_symmetry.space_group_name_H-M   'P 1'
#
loop_
_entity.id
_entity.type
_entity.pdbx_description
1 polymer ?
#
loop_
_entity_poly.entity_id
_entity_poly.type
_entity_poly.pdbx_seq_one_letter_code
_entity_poly.pdbx_strand_id
1 'polypeptide(L)'
;MTGGKDERKARYVPIVRSAERVIGWAGLAWLILDMAAFLAGIVLMTWGLFVFAFLCLGGFSLDGMMHQLTNLSSRYIAASPERALSFQMLLLVSHLLLSLILLFLRRHRIPHV
;
A
#
# COMPACT_ATOMS: atom_id res chain seq x y z
N MET A 1 -9.59 -52.70 49.92
CA MET A 1 -8.39 -51.90 49.61
C MET A 1 -7.86 -52.37 48.27
N THR A 2 -8.16 -51.66 47.19
CA THR A 2 -7.39 -51.68 45.94
C THR A 2 -7.85 -50.50 45.09
N GLY A 3 -6.86 -49.78 44.55
CA GLY A 3 -7.00 -48.45 43.96
C GLY A 3 -7.89 -48.41 42.73
N GLY A 4 -8.50 -47.25 42.52
CA GLY A 4 -9.27 -46.97 41.31
C GLY A 4 -9.81 -45.53 41.22
N LYS A 5 -9.33 -44.61 42.06
CA LYS A 5 -9.76 -43.20 42.06
C LYS A 5 -8.70 -42.22 41.56
N ASP A 6 -7.47 -42.66 41.34
CA ASP A 6 -6.34 -41.78 40.97
C ASP A 6 -5.97 -41.79 39.48
N GLU A 7 -6.60 -42.63 38.65
CA GLU A 7 -6.30 -42.68 37.21
C GLU A 7 -7.09 -41.68 36.36
N ARG A 8 -8.07 -40.98 36.93
CA ARG A 8 -8.86 -39.94 36.24
C ARG A 8 -8.40 -38.51 36.51
N LYS A 9 -7.09 -38.31 36.70
CA LYS A 9 -6.50 -36.96 36.85
C LYS A 9 -5.33 -36.67 35.91
N ALA A 10 -5.06 -37.53 34.93
CA ALA A 10 -3.91 -37.37 34.05
C ALA A 10 -4.29 -37.46 32.55
N ARG A 11 -5.13 -36.54 32.06
CA ARG A 11 -5.06 -36.12 30.64
C ARG A 11 -5.81 -34.83 30.31
N TYR A 12 -5.73 -33.81 31.17
CA TYR A 12 -5.77 -32.45 30.63
C TYR A 12 -4.38 -32.15 30.11
N VAL A 13 -4.10 -32.60 28.87
CA VAL A 13 -2.98 -32.05 28.10
C VAL A 13 -3.37 -30.60 27.87
N PRO A 14 -2.68 -29.61 28.47
CA PRO A 14 -2.97 -28.25 28.10
C PRO A 14 -2.61 -28.17 26.62
N ILE A 15 -3.61 -27.85 25.78
CA ILE A 15 -3.37 -27.40 24.41
C ILE A 15 -2.72 -26.01 24.56
N VAL A 16 -1.52 -25.96 25.12
CA VAL A 16 -0.60 -24.88 24.84
C VAL A 16 -0.17 -25.16 23.42
N ARG A 17 -1.03 -24.73 22.48
CA ARG A 17 -0.61 -24.43 21.13
C ARG A 17 0.47 -23.39 21.35
N SER A 18 1.71 -23.85 21.45
CA SER A 18 2.89 -23.02 21.59
C SER A 18 2.82 -22.01 20.46
N ALA A 19 2.47 -20.78 20.83
CA ALA A 19 2.34 -19.65 19.92
C ALA A 19 3.73 -19.17 19.47
N GLU A 20 4.66 -20.09 19.24
CA GLU A 20 5.88 -19.83 18.51
C GLU A 20 5.57 -20.03 17.02
N ARG A 21 4.86 -19.05 16.45
CA ARG A 21 5.02 -18.81 15.01
C ARG A 21 6.41 -18.20 14.82
N VAL A 22 7.44 -19.06 14.87
CA VAL A 22 8.72 -18.72 14.23
C VAL A 22 8.36 -18.49 12.77
N ILE A 23 8.45 -17.25 12.31
CA ILE A 23 8.21 -16.90 10.91
C ILE A 23 9.29 -17.64 10.11
N GLY A 24 8.98 -18.86 9.66
CA GLY A 24 9.86 -19.58 8.74
C GLY A 24 10.05 -18.77 7.46
N TRP A 25 11.05 -19.13 6.67
CA TRP A 25 11.33 -18.47 5.38
C TRP A 25 10.09 -18.27 4.50
N ALA A 26 9.15 -19.21 4.54
CA ALA A 26 7.86 -19.09 3.85
C ALA A 26 6.98 -17.94 4.38
N GLY A 27 6.91 -17.74 5.69
CA GLY A 27 6.16 -16.64 6.30
C GLY A 27 6.80 -15.28 6.01
N LEU A 28 8.14 -15.22 5.99
CA LEU A 28 8.87 -14.01 5.65
C LEU A 28 8.71 -13.65 4.17
N ALA A 29 8.77 -14.64 3.28
CA ALA A 29 8.51 -14.45 1.84
C ALA A 29 7.08 -13.96 1.59
N TRP A 30 6.09 -14.54 2.28
CA TRP A 30 4.69 -14.12 2.18
C TRP A 30 4.49 -12.68 2.68
N LEU A 31 5.08 -12.32 3.83
CA LEU A 31 5.00 -10.97 4.39
C LEU A 31 5.59 -9.92 3.43
N ILE A 32 6.75 -10.21 2.83
CA ILE A 32 7.38 -9.33 1.84
C ILE A 32 6.48 -9.17 0.61
N LEU A 33 5.92 -10.26 0.10
CA LEU A 33 5.04 -10.22 -1.07
C LEU A 33 3.77 -9.41 -0.80
N ASP A 34 3.14 -9.62 0.36
CA ASP A 34 1.93 -8.89 0.76
C ASP A 34 2.21 -7.40 0.98
N MET A 35 3.33 -7.07 1.62
CA MET A 35 3.77 -5.68 1.79
C MET A 35 4.10 -5.02 0.45
N ALA A 36 4.75 -5.73 -0.47
CA ALA A 36 5.03 -5.24 -1.81
C ALA A 36 3.75 -5.01 -2.61
N ALA A 37 2.79 -5.92 -2.56
CA ALA A 37 1.48 -5.77 -3.19
C ALA A 37 0.71 -4.58 -2.61
N PHE A 38 0.76 -4.39 -1.28
CA PHE A 38 0.16 -3.25 -0.61
C PHE A 38 0.77 -1.92 -1.07
N LEU A 39 2.10 -1.80 -1.07
CA LEU A 39 2.81 -0.60 -1.51
C LEU A 39 2.61 -0.33 -3.00
N ALA A 40 2.66 -1.35 -3.85
CA ALA A 40 2.37 -1.23 -5.27
C ALA A 40 0.94 -0.72 -5.49
N GLY A 41 -0.02 -1.18 -4.68
CA GLY A 41 -1.39 -0.67 -4.68
C GLY A 41 -1.47 0.82 -4.34
N ILE A 42 -0.73 1.29 -3.34
CA ILE A 42 -0.66 2.73 -3.00
C ILE A 42 -0.08 3.54 -4.17
N VAL A 43 1.03 3.07 -4.75
CA VAL A 43 1.66 3.74 -5.91
C VAL A 43 0.71 3.78 -7.11
N LEU A 44 0.02 2.69 -7.41
CA LEU A 44 -0.93 2.66 -8.53
C LEU A 44 -2.12 3.58 -8.29
N MET A 45 -2.61 3.66 -7.05
CA MET A 45 -3.71 4.55 -6.67
C MET A 45 -3.31 6.03 -6.78
N THR A 46 -2.10 6.42 -6.37
CA THR A 46 -1.64 7.81 -6.51
C THR A 46 -1.51 8.22 -7.98
N TRP A 47 -0.95 7.37 -8.84
CA TRP A 47 -0.93 7.61 -10.28
C TRP A 47 -2.35 7.66 -10.88
N GLY A 48 -3.23 6.76 -10.45
CA GLY A 48 -4.64 6.77 -10.82
C GLY A 48 -5.34 8.07 -10.43
N LEU A 49 -5.05 8.63 -9.25
CA LEU A 49 -5.59 9.93 -8.82
C LEU A 49 -5.08 11.08 -9.68
N PHE A 50 -3.83 11.07 -10.14
CA PHE A 50 -3.35 12.07 -11.09
C PHE A 50 -4.07 11.96 -12.44
N VAL A 51 -4.18 10.76 -12.99
CA VAL A 51 -4.94 10.53 -14.24
C VAL A 51 -6.39 10.98 -14.07
N PHE A 52 -7.02 10.63 -12.95
CA PHE A 52 -8.38 11.05 -12.62
C PHE A 52 -8.52 12.56 -12.50
N ALA A 53 -7.53 13.26 -11.93
CA ALA A 53 -7.52 14.72 -11.87
C ALA A 53 -7.48 15.34 -13.28
N PHE A 54 -6.63 14.84 -14.18
CA PHE A 54 -6.63 15.29 -15.58
C PHE A 54 -7.96 14.99 -16.28
N LEU A 55 -8.58 13.84 -16.01
CA LEU A 55 -9.89 13.50 -16.53
C LEU A 55 -10.96 14.48 -16.04
N CYS A 56 -10.95 14.84 -14.75
CA CYS A 56 -11.85 15.85 -14.18
C CYS A 56 -11.63 17.23 -14.83
N LEU A 57 -10.37 17.66 -14.97
CA LEU A 57 -10.01 18.94 -15.63
C LEU A 57 -10.35 18.95 -17.12
N GLY A 58 -10.40 17.78 -17.75
CA GLY A 58 -10.83 17.56 -19.13
C GLY A 58 -12.35 17.44 -19.31
N GLY A 59 -13.15 17.78 -18.28
CA GLY A 59 -14.61 17.68 -18.34
C GLY A 59 -15.12 16.25 -18.42
N PHE A 60 -14.41 15.30 -17.80
CA PHE A 60 -14.69 13.86 -17.84
C PHE A 60 -14.66 13.24 -19.25
N SER A 61 -13.86 13.82 -20.15
CA SER A 61 -13.65 13.30 -21.50
C SER A 61 -12.18 12.95 -21.74
N LEU A 62 -11.93 11.92 -22.55
CA LEU A 62 -10.56 11.55 -22.93
C LEU A 62 -9.90 12.64 -23.78
N ASP A 63 -10.63 13.25 -24.71
CA ASP A 63 -10.12 14.34 -25.53
C ASP A 63 -9.71 15.54 -24.66
N GLY A 64 -10.57 15.95 -23.73
CA GLY A 64 -10.26 17.01 -22.78
C GLY A 64 -9.06 16.67 -21.89
N MET A 65 -8.97 15.44 -21.39
CA MET A 65 -7.81 14.96 -20.62
C MET A 65 -6.52 15.08 -21.43
N MET A 66 -6.52 14.61 -22.68
CA MET A 66 -5.37 14.69 -23.58
C MET A 66 -4.98 16.13 -23.91
N HIS A 67 -5.96 17.04 -24.07
CA HIS A 67 -5.69 18.48 -24.19
C HIS A 67 -4.97 19.05 -22.96
N GLN A 68 -5.40 18.69 -21.75
CA GLN A 68 -4.73 19.13 -20.52
C GLN A 68 -3.30 18.55 -20.41
N LEU A 69 -3.10 17.30 -20.80
CA LEU A 69 -1.76 16.69 -20.85
C LEU A 69 -0.84 17.38 -21.85
N THR A 70 -1.32 17.72 -23.05
CA THR A 70 -0.56 18.48 -24.04
C THR A 70 -0.21 19.88 -23.54
N ASN A 71 -1.13 20.55 -22.85
CA ASN A 71 -0.87 21.85 -22.22
C ASN A 71 0.20 21.77 -21.13
N LEU A 72 0.18 20.72 -20.30
CA LEU A 72 1.21 20.52 -19.28
C LEU A 72 2.57 20.19 -19.90
N SER A 73 2.61 19.22 -20.82
CA SER A 73 3.87 18.73 -21.41
C SER A 73 4.59 19.82 -22.20
N SER A 74 3.86 20.61 -23.00
CA SER A 74 4.43 21.74 -23.74
C SER A 74 5.03 22.79 -22.79
N ARG A 75 4.34 23.12 -21.69
CA ARG A 75 4.86 24.05 -20.66
C ARG A 75 6.08 23.51 -19.93
N TYR A 76 6.12 22.20 -19.65
CA TYR A 76 7.26 21.55 -19.01
C TYR A 76 8.49 21.52 -19.94
N ILE A 77 8.31 21.19 -21.22
CA ILE A 77 9.40 21.16 -22.21
C ILE A 77 9.96 22.57 -22.45
N ALA A 78 9.11 23.60 -22.46
CA ALA A 78 9.53 24.99 -22.58
C ALA A 78 10.04 25.60 -21.26
N ALA A 79 10.09 24.83 -20.16
CA ALA A 79 10.54 25.32 -18.87
C ALA A 79 12.07 25.54 -18.86
N SER A 80 12.55 26.60 -18.19
CA SER A 80 13.97 26.67 -17.81
C SER A 80 14.31 25.54 -16.83
N PRO A 81 15.59 25.17 -16.66
CA PRO A 81 16.00 24.10 -15.74
C PRO A 81 15.48 24.27 -14.31
N GLU A 82 15.46 25.50 -13.79
CA GLU A 82 15.00 25.81 -12.42
C GLU A 82 13.48 25.60 -12.28
N ARG A 83 12.72 25.97 -13.30
CA ARG A 83 11.27 25.74 -13.34
C ARG A 83 10.96 24.25 -13.48
N ALA A 84 11.68 23.54 -14.33
CA ALA A 84 11.53 22.08 -14.50
C ALA A 84 11.79 21.34 -13.18
N LEU A 85 12.84 21.72 -12.44
CA LEU A 85 13.11 21.18 -11.10
C LEU A 85 11.95 21.45 -10.14
N SER A 86 11.39 22.66 -10.17
CA SER A 86 10.22 23.02 -9.35
C SER A 86 8.99 22.18 -9.70
N PHE A 87 8.74 21.90 -10.98
CA PHE A 87 7.68 20.98 -11.43
C PHE A 87 7.88 19.57 -10.87
N GLN A 88 9.11 19.04 -10.93
CA GLN A 88 9.43 17.71 -10.39
C GLN A 88 9.23 17.66 -8.88
N MET A 89 9.64 18.71 -8.17
CA MET A 89 9.43 18.82 -6.72
C MET A 89 7.94 18.87 -6.36
N LEU A 90 7.14 19.64 -7.10
CA LEU A 90 5.68 19.67 -6.92
C LEU A 90 5.04 18.29 -7.15
N LEU A 91 5.46 17.58 -8.21
CA LEU A 91 4.97 16.23 -8.49
C LEU A 91 5.35 15.26 -7.36
N LEU A 92 6.62 15.29 -6.91
CA LEU A 92 7.13 14.45 -5.83
C LEU A 92 6.37 14.69 -4.51
N VAL A 93 6.27 15.96 -4.08
CA VAL A 93 5.57 16.31 -2.83
C VAL A 93 4.10 15.91 -2.91
N SER A 94 3.43 16.17 -4.03
CA SER A 94 2.04 15.76 -4.23
C SER A 94 1.88 14.24 -4.15
N HIS A 95 2.79 13.49 -4.77
CA HIS A 95 2.78 12.02 -4.74
C HIS A 95 2.99 11.47 -3.33
N LEU A 96 3.91 12.05 -2.55
CA LEU A 96 4.17 11.68 -1.16
C LEU A 96 2.98 12.00 -0.25
N LEU A 97 2.37 13.17 -0.40
CA LEU A 97 1.18 13.56 0.38
C LEU A 97 0.00 12.63 0.09
N LEU A 98 -0.30 12.36 -1.20
CA LEU A 98 -1.35 11.41 -1.58
C LEU A 98 -1.03 10.00 -1.07
N SER A 99 0.23 9.56 -1.14
CA SER A 99 0.66 8.27 -0.60
C SER A 99 0.41 8.19 0.90
N LEU A 100 0.75 9.23 1.67
CA LEU A 100 0.51 9.28 3.11
C LEU A 100 -0.98 9.24 3.45
N ILE A 101 -1.81 9.98 2.72
CA ILE A 101 -3.28 9.94 2.86
C ILE A 101 -3.79 8.52 2.59
N LEU A 102 -3.38 7.89 1.49
CA LEU A 102 -3.81 6.55 1.14
C LEU A 102 -3.33 5.50 2.13
N LEU A 103 -2.09 5.61 2.63
CA LEU A 103 -1.55 4.77 3.70
C LEU A 103 -2.41 4.89 4.96
N PHE A 104 -2.76 6.11 5.36
CA PHE A 104 -3.61 6.35 6.53
C PHE A 104 -5.03 5.79 6.34
N LEU A 105 -5.64 5.98 5.17
CA LEU A 105 -6.97 5.46 4.85
C LEU A 105 -6.98 3.93 4.79
N ARG A 106 -5.92 3.34 4.24
CA ARG A 106 -5.77 1.89 4.06
C ARG A 106 -5.01 1.21 5.20
N ARG A 107 -4.76 1.91 6.32
CA ARG A 107 -4.01 1.38 7.47
C ARG A 107 -4.56 0.05 8.01
N HIS A 108 -5.86 -0.17 7.87
CA HIS A 108 -6.53 -1.41 8.26
C HIS A 108 -6.17 -2.63 7.39
N ARG A 109 -5.55 -2.41 6.22
CA ARG A 109 -5.04 -3.45 5.30
C ARG A 109 -3.54 -3.70 5.46
N ILE A 110 -2.88 -3.04 6.41
CA ILE A 110 -1.45 -3.27 6.64
C ILE A 110 -1.27 -4.75 7.03
N PRO A 111 -0.33 -5.46 6.35
CA PRO A 111 -0.03 -6.85 6.67
C PRO A 111 0.29 -7.01 8.15
N HIS A 112 -0.36 -7.96 8.81
CA HIS A 112 -0.09 -8.34 10.19
C HIS A 112 0.31 -9.81 10.23
N VAL A 113 1.20 -10.17 11.15
CA VAL A 113 1.72 -11.54 11.34
C VAL A 113 0.87 -12.29 12.37
#